data_AF-A0A957XVT1-F1
#
_entry.id   AF-A0A957XVT1-F1
#
_cell.length_a   1.000
_cell.length_b   1.000
_cell.length_c   1.000
_cell.angle_alpha   90.00
_cell.angle_beta   90.00
_cell.angle_gamma   90.00
#
_symmetry.space_group_name_H-M   'P 1'
#
loop_
_entity.id
_entity.type
_entity.pdbx_description
1 polymer ?
#
loop_
_entity_poly.entity_id
_entity_poly.type
_entity_poly.pdbx_seq_one_letter_code
_entity_poly.pdbx_strand_id
1 'polypeptide(L)'
;MNATELATKMLEWETTQRAADALRAEIEAAVYALGKTQTVGNVRATFSAGRKTYDYRGAWMVFANGAEPGADFEKVTYDYRAACAANDLEARFTQSEPSVSVKMLA
;
A
#
# COMPACT_ATOMS: atom_id res chain seq x y z
N MET A 1 -30.13 -18.33 -27.93
CA MET A 1 -29.38 -17.07 -27.83
C MET A 1 -28.98 -16.61 -29.22
N ASN A 2 -29.79 -15.73 -29.81
CA ASN A 2 -29.56 -15.09 -31.10
C ASN A 2 -28.77 -13.76 -30.92
N ALA A 3 -28.44 -13.08 -32.02
CA ALA A 3 -27.63 -11.85 -31.98
C ALA A 3 -28.26 -10.73 -31.14
N THR A 4 -29.58 -10.56 -31.20
CA THR A 4 -30.31 -9.55 -30.42
C THR A 4 -30.30 -9.89 -28.93
N GLU A 5 -30.52 -11.15 -28.58
CA GLU A 5 -30.45 -11.63 -27.19
C GLU A 5 -29.05 -11.47 -26.59
N LEU A 6 -28.00 -11.68 -27.39
CA LEU A 6 -26.62 -11.43 -26.99
C LEU A 6 -26.35 -9.95 -26.75
N ALA A 7 -26.77 -9.07 -27.66
CA ALA A 7 -26.59 -7.63 -27.52
C ALA A 7 -27.23 -7.09 -26.22
N THR A 8 -28.45 -7.54 -25.90
CA THR A 8 -29.12 -7.19 -24.64
C THR A 8 -28.33 -7.64 -23.42
N LYS A 9 -27.80 -8.87 -23.43
CA LYS A 9 -26.99 -9.39 -22.30
C LYS A 9 -25.66 -8.66 -22.15
N MET A 10 -25.03 -8.23 -23.23
CA MET A 10 -23.81 -7.42 -23.19
C MET A 10 -24.06 -6.04 -22.55
N LEU A 11 -25.17 -5.39 -22.89
CA LEU A 11 -25.57 -4.11 -22.29
C LEU A 11 -25.92 -4.25 -20.80
N GLU A 12 -26.62 -5.32 -20.43
CA GLU A 12 -26.93 -5.64 -19.03
C GLU A 12 -25.65 -5.87 -18.20
N TRP A 13 -24.69 -6.62 -18.77
CA TRP A 13 -23.38 -6.84 -18.16
C TRP A 13 -22.60 -5.54 -17.98
N GLU A 14 -22.55 -4.68 -19.00
CA GLU A 14 -21.87 -3.39 -18.92
C GLU A 14 -22.46 -2.52 -17.79
N THR A 15 -23.80 -2.44 -17.73
CA THR A 15 -24.50 -1.66 -16.70
C THR A 15 -24.19 -2.20 -15.31
N THR A 16 -24.21 -3.52 -15.15
CA THR A 16 -23.89 -4.19 -13.88
C THR A 16 -22.44 -3.93 -13.49
N GLN A 17 -21.50 -3.98 -14.43
CA GLN A 17 -20.10 -3.69 -14.14
C GLN A 17 -19.87 -2.25 -13.72
N ARG A 18 -20.49 -1.27 -14.39
CA ARG A 18 -20.40 0.13 -13.96
C ARG A 18 -20.92 0.32 -12.53
N ALA A 19 -22.03 -0.33 -12.17
CA ALA A 19 -22.56 -0.27 -10.81
C ALA A 19 -21.61 -0.95 -9.80
N ALA A 20 -21.01 -2.09 -10.16
CA ALA A 20 -20.04 -2.79 -9.33
C ALA A 20 -18.75 -1.97 -9.13
N ASP A 21 -18.25 -1.30 -10.18
CA ASP A 21 -17.08 -0.43 -10.11
C ASP A 21 -17.33 0.80 -9.25
N ALA A 22 -18.54 1.39 -9.33
CA ALA A 22 -18.94 2.49 -8.45
C ALA A 22 -18.97 2.07 -6.98
N LEU A 23 -19.61 0.93 -6.67
CA LEU A 23 -19.62 0.37 -5.31
C LEU A 23 -18.21 0.04 -4.82
N ARG A 24 -17.35 -0.49 -5.70
CA ARG A 24 -15.95 -0.77 -5.38
C ARG A 24 -15.20 0.51 -4.99
N ALA A 25 -15.38 1.60 -5.74
CA ALA A 25 -14.75 2.89 -5.45
C ALA A 25 -15.21 3.45 -4.08
N GLU A 26 -16.50 3.32 -3.75
CA GLU A 26 -17.03 3.72 -2.44
C GLU A 26 -16.41 2.89 -1.29
N ILE A 27 -16.30 1.57 -1.48
CA ILE A 27 -15.65 0.69 -0.50
C ILE A 27 -14.17 1.05 -0.33
N GLU A 28 -13.45 1.30 -1.44
CA GLU A 28 -12.04 1.70 -1.41
C GLU A 28 -11.85 3.00 -0.63
N ALA A 29 -12.68 4.02 -0.88
CA ALA A 29 -12.65 5.29 -0.18
C ALA A 29 -12.97 5.14 1.32
N ALA A 30 -14.00 4.36 1.67
CA ALA A 30 -14.38 4.13 3.06
C ALA A 30 -13.27 3.39 3.84
N VAL A 31 -12.68 2.36 3.24
CA VAL A 31 -11.60 1.56 3.86
C VAL A 31 -10.31 2.37 3.96
N TYR A 32 -10.03 3.24 2.99
CA TYR A 32 -8.93 4.19 3.05
C TYR A 32 -9.09 5.14 4.25
N ALA A 33 -10.28 5.73 4.41
CA ALA A 33 -10.59 6.61 5.54
C ALA A 33 -10.52 5.91 6.90
N LEU A 34 -10.91 4.63 6.97
CA LEU A 34 -10.78 3.81 8.18
C LEU A 34 -9.33 3.42 8.52
N GLY A 35 -8.43 3.41 7.52
CA GLY A 35 -7.04 2.98 7.67
C GLY A 35 -6.88 1.52 8.11
N LYS A 36 -7.92 0.68 7.89
CA LYS A 36 -7.98 -0.70 8.37
C LYS A 36 -8.65 -1.61 7.36
N THR A 37 -8.07 -2.79 7.17
CA THR A 37 -8.63 -3.85 6.32
C THR A 37 -10.02 -4.27 6.82
N GLN A 38 -10.98 -4.39 5.91
CA GLN A 38 -12.33 -4.87 6.18
C GLN A 38 -12.60 -6.17 5.41
N THR A 39 -13.33 -7.09 6.02
CA THR A 39 -13.77 -8.33 5.37
C THR A 39 -15.22 -8.59 5.76
N VAL A 40 -16.10 -8.71 4.77
CA VAL A 40 -17.54 -8.95 4.97
C VAL A 40 -17.99 -9.99 3.94
N GLY A 41 -18.45 -11.15 4.43
CA GLY A 41 -18.77 -12.29 3.57
C GLY A 41 -17.57 -12.68 2.70
N ASN A 42 -17.80 -12.75 1.39
CA ASN A 42 -16.76 -13.06 0.40
C ASN A 42 -16.03 -11.82 -0.12
N VAL A 43 -16.26 -10.62 0.43
CA VAL A 43 -15.57 -9.39 0.00
C VAL A 43 -14.50 -9.03 1.01
N ARG A 44 -13.26 -8.84 0.53
CA ARG A 44 -12.14 -8.33 1.33
C ARG A 44 -11.57 -7.06 0.71
N ALA A 45 -11.59 -5.99 1.50
CA ALA A 45 -10.95 -4.72 1.17
C ALA A 45 -9.71 -4.53 2.06
N THR A 46 -8.53 -4.64 1.47
CA THR A 46 -7.24 -4.61 2.19
C THR A 46 -6.67 -3.22 2.14
N PHE A 47 -6.46 -2.62 3.31
CA PHE A 47 -5.72 -1.37 3.48
C PHE A 47 -4.23 -1.67 3.64
N SER A 48 -3.39 -1.02 2.84
CA SER A 48 -1.94 -0.99 2.97
C SER A 48 -1.53 0.41 3.40
N ALA A 49 -0.81 0.52 4.51
CA ALA A 49 -0.25 1.79 4.97
C ALA A 49 0.93 2.28 4.09
N GLY A 50 1.29 1.55 3.03
CA GLY A 50 2.50 1.79 2.25
C GLY A 50 3.74 1.09 2.82
N ARG A 51 4.78 0.98 1.99
CA ARG A 51 6.04 0.34 2.33
C ARG A 51 6.97 1.35 3.00
N LYS A 52 7.58 0.96 4.13
CA LYS A 52 8.66 1.72 4.74
C LYS A 52 9.98 1.42 4.03
N THR A 53 10.69 2.48 3.66
CA THR A 53 12.05 2.44 3.10
C THR A 53 12.96 3.24 4.02
N TYR A 54 13.95 2.59 4.60
CA TYR A 54 14.90 3.26 5.50
C TYR A 54 16.03 3.87 4.67
N ASP A 55 16.19 5.19 4.77
CA ASP A 55 17.27 5.92 4.11
C ASP A 55 18.46 6.08 5.07
N TYR A 56 19.37 5.11 5.00
CA TYR A 56 20.56 5.02 5.84
C TYR A 56 21.50 6.21 5.61
N ARG A 57 21.67 6.64 4.36
CA ARG A 57 22.58 7.73 4.00
C ARG A 57 21.99 9.07 4.42
N GLY A 58 20.71 9.30 4.14
CA GLY A 58 20.00 10.50 4.58
C GLY A 58 20.01 10.66 6.10
N ALA A 59 19.79 9.57 6.85
CA ALA A 59 19.87 9.60 8.31
C ALA A 59 21.29 9.92 8.81
N TRP A 60 22.31 9.29 8.24
CA TRP A 60 23.71 9.56 8.59
C TRP A 60 24.09 11.02 8.35
N MET A 61 23.77 11.56 7.17
CA MET A 61 24.12 12.95 6.84
C MET A 61 23.47 13.94 7.81
N VAL A 62 22.26 13.69 8.30
CA VAL A 62 21.66 14.58 9.32
C VAL A 62 22.35 14.44 10.68
N PHE A 63 22.66 13.23 11.11
CA PHE A 63 23.39 13.00 12.38
C PHE A 63 24.79 13.62 12.35
N ALA A 64 25.52 13.42 11.26
CA ALA A 64 26.91 13.85 11.10
C ALA A 64 27.03 15.28 10.55
N ASN A 65 25.96 16.08 10.60
CA ASN A 65 25.92 17.47 10.14
C ASN A 65 26.49 17.69 8.72
N GLY A 66 26.07 16.84 7.78
CA GLY A 66 26.44 16.89 6.37
C GLY A 66 27.68 16.09 5.99
N ALA A 67 28.32 15.38 6.93
CA ALA A 67 29.46 14.53 6.59
C ALA A 67 29.00 13.28 5.82
N GLU A 68 29.62 13.02 4.67
CA GLU A 68 29.41 11.81 3.89
C GLU A 68 29.90 10.57 4.66
N PRO A 69 29.17 9.46 4.62
CA PRO A 69 29.64 8.22 5.23
C PRO A 69 30.88 7.69 4.49
N GLY A 70 31.82 7.09 5.24
CA GLY A 70 33.03 6.49 4.68
C GLY A 70 32.77 5.23 3.84
N ALA A 71 33.78 4.75 3.11
CA ALA A 71 33.68 3.62 2.17
C ALA A 71 33.23 2.29 2.80
N ASP A 72 33.32 2.15 4.13
CA ASP A 72 32.87 0.95 4.86
C ASP A 72 31.34 0.91 5.06
N PHE A 73 30.62 1.99 4.72
CA PHE A 73 29.17 2.12 4.94
C PHE A 73 28.30 1.27 4.01
N GLU A 74 28.86 0.78 2.88
CA GLU A 74 28.13 -0.02 1.88
C GLU A 74 28.16 -1.54 2.11
N LYS A 75 28.94 -2.05 3.09
CA LYS A 75 29.25 -3.49 3.17
C LYS A 75 28.60 -4.29 4.29
N VAL A 76 27.75 -3.68 5.11
CA VAL A 76 27.10 -4.42 6.19
C VAL A 76 25.61 -4.50 5.90
N THR A 77 25.10 -5.72 5.76
CA THR A 77 23.67 -6.04 5.94
C THR A 77 23.32 -5.76 7.41
N TYR A 78 23.24 -4.48 7.76
CA TYR A 78 23.10 -4.01 9.13
C TYR A 78 21.63 -3.75 9.42
N ASP A 79 21.09 -4.37 10.47
CA ASP A 79 19.73 -4.10 10.92
C ASP A 79 19.70 -2.75 11.65
N TYR A 80 19.61 -1.68 10.87
CA TYR A 80 19.57 -0.30 11.36
C TYR A 80 18.37 -0.03 12.27
N ARG A 81 17.24 -0.70 12.04
CA ARG A 81 16.09 -0.56 12.92
C ARG A 81 16.42 -1.11 14.30
N ALA A 82 17.02 -2.30 14.37
CA ALA A 82 17.47 -2.87 15.63
C ALA A 82 18.55 -2.02 16.31
N ALA A 83 19.47 -1.46 15.53
CA ALA A 83 20.53 -0.59 16.03
C ALA A 83 20.00 0.72 16.62
N CYS A 84 19.08 1.39 15.93
CA CYS A 84 18.39 2.57 16.46
C CYS A 84 17.66 2.24 17.76
N ALA A 85 16.91 1.13 17.80
CA ALA A 85 16.21 0.69 19.00
C ALA A 85 17.16 0.40 20.17
N ALA A 86 18.34 -0.19 19.92
CA ALA A 86 19.34 -0.47 20.95
C ALA A 86 20.02 0.79 21.52
N ASN A 87 19.91 1.93 20.85
CA ASN A 87 20.49 3.21 21.26
C ASN A 87 19.45 4.27 21.59
N ASP A 88 18.17 3.88 21.75
CA ASP A 88 17.05 4.80 21.99
C ASP A 88 16.93 5.92 20.93
N LEU A 89 17.29 5.60 19.68
CA LEU A 89 17.21 6.50 18.52
C LEU A 89 16.00 6.19 17.64
N GLU A 90 15.47 7.22 16.99
CA GLU A 90 14.39 7.06 16.01
C GLU A 90 14.95 6.67 14.63
N ALA A 91 14.58 5.48 14.15
CA ALA A 91 14.94 5.01 12.82
C ALA A 91 14.15 5.76 11.75
N ARG A 92 14.78 6.74 11.09
CA ARG A 92 14.16 7.50 10.00
C ARG A 92 13.83 6.62 8.80
N PHE A 93 12.64 6.81 8.24
CA PHE A 93 12.18 6.13 7.03
C PHE A 93 11.33 7.06 6.17
N THR A 94 11.28 6.77 4.87
CA THR A 94 10.24 7.26 3.97
C THR A 94 9.16 6.18 3.84
N GLN A 95 7.91 6.59 3.66
CA GLN A 95 6.78 5.68 3.49
C GLN A 95 6.13 5.95 2.15
N SER A 96 5.90 4.90 1.36
CA SER A 96 5.11 5.04 0.13
C SER A 96 3.68 5.41 0.47
N GLU A 97 2.94 5.91 -0.53
CA GLU A 97 1.53 6.24 -0.33
C GLU A 97 0.72 5.02 0.10
N PRO A 98 -0.23 5.20 1.03
CA PRO A 98 -1.16 4.15 1.41
C PRO A 98 -2.12 3.84 0.26
N SER A 99 -2.60 2.60 0.20
CA SER A 99 -3.48 2.13 -0.86
C SER A 99 -4.51 1.13 -0.36
N VAL A 100 -5.60 0.98 -1.10
CA VAL A 100 -6.64 -0.02 -0.84
C VAL A 100 -6.82 -0.92 -2.05
N SER A 101 -7.06 -2.20 -1.80
CA SER A 101 -7.42 -3.18 -2.84
C SER A 101 -8.63 -3.99 -2.40
N VAL A 102 -9.64 -4.09 -3.28
CA VAL A 102 -10.85 -4.90 -3.04
C VAL A 102 -10.80 -6.16 -3.88
N LYS A 103 -11.09 -7.31 -3.26
CA LYS A 103 -11.17 -8.60 -3.93
C LYS A 103 -12.29 -9.48 -3.38
N MET A 104 -12.79 -10.35 -4.24
CA MET A 104 -13.64 -11.48 -3.85
C MET A 104 -12.76 -12.62 -3.34
N LEU A 105 -13.16 -13.24 -2.24
CA LEU A 105 -12.59 -14.47 -1.70
C LEU A 105 -13.39 -15.63 -2.33
N ALA A 106 -12.70 -16.46 -3.12
CA ALA A 106 -13.26 -17.64 -3.77
C ALA A 106 -13.65 -18.72 -2.74
#